data_AF-A0A3D5JW61-F1
#
_entry.id   AF-A0A3D5JW61-F1
#
_cell.length_a   1.000
_cell.length_b   1.000
_cell.length_c   1.000
_cell.angle_alpha   90.00
_cell.angle_beta   90.00
_cell.angle_gamma   90.00
#
_symmetry.space_group_name_H-M   'P 1'
#
loop_
_entity.id
_entity.type
_entity.pdbx_description
1 polymer ?
#
loop_
_entity_poly.entity_id
_entity_poly.type
_entity_poly.pdbx_seq_one_letter_code
_entity_poly.pdbx_strand_id
1 'polypeptide(L)'
;MNICKLFYATALGLLALANPAALAQAEAKPNLIFILADDLGYGDLGCFGQKKIKTPHLDRLAKGGMKLTQFYSGSTVCAPSRCV
;
A
#
# COMPACT_ATOMS: atom_id res chain seq x y z
N MET A 1 15.77 38.56 -40.08
CA MET A 1 16.40 37.65 -39.09
C MET A 1 15.54 37.61 -37.82
N ASN A 2 14.66 36.66 -37.52
CA ASN A 2 13.92 35.64 -38.26
C ASN A 2 12.73 35.31 -37.34
N ILE A 3 11.70 36.16 -37.38
CA ILE A 3 10.49 36.02 -36.55
C ILE A 3 9.85 34.64 -36.73
N CYS A 4 9.91 34.07 -37.94
CA CYS A 4 9.46 32.69 -38.22
C CYS A 4 10.25 31.60 -37.46
N LYS A 5 11.53 31.82 -37.13
CA LYS A 5 12.33 30.86 -36.34
C LYS A 5 11.94 30.88 -34.85
N LEU A 6 11.52 32.04 -34.34
CA LEU A 6 11.05 32.18 -32.96
C LEU A 6 9.68 31.51 -32.76
N PHE A 7 8.77 31.65 -33.73
CA PHE A 7 7.48 30.94 -33.73
C PHE A 7 7.63 29.42 -33.91
N TYR A 8 8.59 28.96 -34.71
CA TYR A 8 8.86 27.52 -34.86
C TYR A 8 9.46 26.90 -33.59
N ALA A 9 10.36 27.61 -32.90
CA ALA A 9 11.00 27.13 -31.68
C ALA A 9 10.00 27.03 -30.50
N THR A 10 9.07 27.97 -30.38
CA THR A 10 8.03 27.91 -29.35
C THR A 10 6.99 26.82 -29.64
N ALA A 11 6.62 26.60 -30.91
CA ALA A 11 5.71 25.52 -31.30
C ALA A 11 6.29 24.12 -31.05
N LEU A 12 7.59 23.91 -31.30
CA LEU A 12 8.30 22.66 -30.99
C LEU A 12 8.42 22.40 -29.48
N GLY A 13 8.63 23.46 -28.68
CA GLY A 13 8.65 23.36 -27.22
C GLY A 13 7.27 23.01 -26.62
N LEU A 14 6.18 23.49 -27.22
CA LEU A 14 4.82 23.15 -26.83
C LEU A 14 4.42 21.72 -27.22
N LEU A 15 4.90 21.20 -28.35
CA LEU A 15 4.68 19.80 -28.75
C LEU A 15 5.43 18.79 -27.85
N ALA A 16 6.61 19.16 -27.34
CA ALA A 16 7.41 18.28 -26.46
C ALA A 16 6.81 18.08 -25.06
N LEU A 17 5.89 18.96 -24.63
CA LEU A 17 5.17 18.86 -23.36
C LEU A 17 3.90 18.00 -23.45
N ALA A 18 3.42 17.74 -24.67
CA ALA A 18 2.32 16.82 -24.90
C ALA A 18 2.87 15.38 -25.01
N ASN A 19 3.23 14.79 -23.86
CA ASN A 19 3.48 13.34 -23.81
C ASN A 19 2.16 12.60 -23.56
N PRO A 20 1.46 12.09 -24.59
CA PRO A 20 0.22 11.34 -24.40
C PRO A 20 0.43 10.02 -23.63
N ALA A 21 1.68 9.56 -23.47
CA ALA A 21 1.98 8.36 -22.70
C ALA A 21 1.82 8.54 -21.18
N ALA A 22 1.73 9.78 -20.68
CA ALA A 22 1.48 10.04 -19.25
C ALA A 22 0.01 9.84 -18.83
N LEU A 23 -0.92 9.70 -19.79
CA LEU A 23 -2.37 9.69 -19.52
C LEU A 23 -3.02 8.30 -19.46
N ALA A 24 -2.26 7.20 -19.53
CA ALA A 24 -2.88 5.88 -19.68
C ALA A 24 -2.19 4.74 -18.91
N GLN A 25 -1.63 5.00 -17.73
CA GLN A 25 -1.50 3.93 -16.76
C GLN A 25 -2.85 3.81 -16.05
N ALA A 26 -3.76 3.00 -16.61
CA ALA A 26 -4.96 2.59 -15.87
C ALA A 26 -4.46 1.97 -14.56
N GLU A 27 -4.72 2.64 -13.44
CA GLU A 27 -4.26 2.21 -12.13
C GLU A 27 -4.91 0.86 -11.86
N ALA A 28 -4.13 -0.22 -12.02
CA ALA A 28 -4.63 -1.56 -11.82
C ALA A 28 -5.11 -1.64 -10.38
N LYS A 29 -6.41 -1.95 -10.21
CA LYS A 29 -6.99 -2.06 -8.87
C LYS A 29 -6.16 -3.06 -8.07
N PRO A 30 -5.68 -2.69 -6.87
CA PRO A 30 -4.89 -3.61 -6.07
C PRO A 30 -5.75 -4.80 -5.65
N ASN A 31 -5.12 -5.96 -5.51
CA ASN A 31 -5.76 -7.10 -4.87
C ASN A 31 -5.81 -6.85 -3.36
N LEU A 32 -6.98 -7.07 -2.76
CA LEU A 32 -7.16 -7.01 -1.31
C LEU A 32 -7.17 -8.43 -0.74
N ILE A 33 -6.21 -8.75 0.11
CA ILE A 33 -6.14 -10.02 0.84
C ILE A 33 -6.34 -9.72 2.32
N PHE A 34 -7.46 -10.19 2.88
CA PHE A 34 -7.75 -10.08 4.31
C PHE A 34 -7.43 -11.40 5.02
N ILE A 35 -6.46 -11.39 5.92
CA ILE A 35 -6.03 -12.55 6.70
C ILE A 35 -6.46 -12.35 8.14
N LEU A 36 -7.30 -13.24 8.65
CA LEU A 36 -7.81 -13.23 10.03
C LEU A 36 -7.43 -14.55 10.72
N ALA A 37 -6.60 -14.46 11.76
CA ALA A 37 -6.28 -15.59 12.62
C ALA A 37 -7.26 -15.64 13.79
N ASP A 38 -7.78 -16.82 14.12
CA ASP A 38 -8.64 -17.02 15.29
C ASP A 38 -7.79 -17.20 16.56
N ASP A 39 -8.25 -16.63 17.68
CA ASP A 39 -7.62 -16.73 19.00
C ASP A 39 -6.11 -16.39 19.06
N LEU A 40 -5.60 -15.60 18.13
CA LEU A 40 -4.21 -15.15 18.14
C LEU A 40 -4.01 -13.99 19.13
N GLY A 41 -3.24 -14.22 20.18
CA GLY A 41 -2.93 -13.22 21.19
C GLY A 41 -1.96 -12.14 20.68
N TYR A 42 -2.10 -10.92 21.23
CA TYR A 42 -1.21 -9.79 20.90
C TYR A 42 0.27 -10.13 21.10
N GLY A 43 0.58 -10.90 22.15
CA GLY A 43 1.94 -11.30 22.51
C GLY A 43 2.48 -12.50 21.75
N ASP A 44 1.74 -13.11 20.82
CA ASP A 44 2.14 -14.40 20.23
C ASP A 44 3.08 -14.26 19.02
N LEU A 45 3.23 -13.06 18.45
CA LEU A 45 4.07 -12.82 17.28
C LEU A 45 5.44 -12.24 17.64
N GLY A 46 6.47 -12.65 16.90
CA GLY A 46 7.84 -12.15 17.08
C GLY A 46 7.92 -10.63 16.94
N CYS A 47 7.17 -10.06 16.01
CA CYS A 47 7.05 -8.62 15.79
C CYS A 47 6.42 -7.84 16.95
N PHE A 48 5.79 -8.52 17.92
CA PHE A 48 5.30 -7.96 19.18
C PHE A 48 6.16 -8.34 20.41
N GLY A 49 7.29 -9.03 20.21
CA GLY A 49 8.35 -9.18 21.22
C GLY A 49 8.50 -10.56 21.84
N GLN A 50 7.66 -11.55 21.51
CA GLN A 50 7.90 -12.91 21.98
C GLN A 50 9.08 -13.59 21.27
N LYS A 51 9.64 -14.62 21.90
CA LYS A 51 10.90 -15.26 21.48
C LYS A 51 10.83 -16.78 21.28
N LYS A 52 9.69 -17.41 21.59
CA LYS A 52 9.53 -18.87 21.60
C LYS A 52 9.04 -19.42 20.27
N ILE A 53 8.00 -18.81 19.72
CA ILE A 53 7.35 -19.22 18.47
C ILE A 53 8.01 -18.46 17.31
N LYS A 54 8.41 -19.17 16.25
CA LYS A 54 8.99 -18.51 15.08
C LYS A 54 7.88 -18.10 14.12
N THR A 55 7.72 -16.81 13.87
CA THR A 55 6.70 -16.24 12.95
C THR A 55 7.33 -15.42 11.82
N PRO A 56 8.36 -15.95 11.10
CA PRO A 56 9.21 -15.15 10.23
C PRO A 56 8.47 -14.49 9.06
N HIS A 57 7.38 -15.08 8.57
CA HIS A 57 6.58 -14.49 7.50
C HIS A 57 5.75 -13.30 7.98
N LEU A 58 5.16 -13.38 9.17
CA LEU A 58 4.42 -12.28 9.77
C LEU A 58 5.36 -11.16 10.22
N ASP A 59 6.53 -11.52 10.74
CA ASP A 59 7.58 -10.55 11.10
C ASP A 59 8.06 -9.76 9.87
N ARG A 60 8.24 -10.45 8.73
CA ARG A 60 8.58 -9.81 7.46
C ARG A 60 7.47 -8.89 6.95
N LEU A 61 6.21 -9.31 7.07
CA LEU A 61 5.06 -8.46 6.71
C LEU A 61 5.02 -7.19 7.56
N ALA A 62 5.20 -7.31 8.89
CA ALA A 62 5.23 -6.17 9.79
C ALA A 62 6.41 -5.22 9.52
N LYS A 63 7.58 -5.74 9.12
CA LYS A 63 8.75 -4.93 8.75
C LYS A 63 8.57 -4.19 7.42
N GLY A 64 7.87 -4.80 6.46
CA GLY A 64 7.63 -4.22 5.13
C GLY A 64 6.37 -3.35 5.03
N GLY A 65 5.61 -3.22 6.11
CA GLY A 65 4.33 -2.53 6.13
C GLY A 65 4.12 -1.74 7.42
N MET A 66 2.86 -1.65 7.84
CA MET A 66 2.46 -0.96 9.06
C MET A 66 2.10 -1.98 10.15
N LYS A 67 2.52 -1.69 11.38
CA LYS A 67 2.15 -2.48 12.57
C LYS A 67 1.24 -1.66 13.47
N LEU A 68 0.05 -2.17 13.74
CA LEU A 68 -0.89 -1.53 14.66
C LEU A 68 -0.65 -2.07 16.08
N THR A 69 -0.26 -1.20 17.01
CA THR A 69 0.02 -1.56 18.41
C THR A 69 -1.19 -1.37 19.33
N GLN A 70 -2.29 -0.83 18.81
CA GLN A 70 -3.54 -0.53 19.52
C GLN A 70 -4.74 -0.86 18.62
N PHE A 71 -4.83 -2.12 18.17
CA PHE A 71 -5.92 -2.62 17.32
C PHE A 71 -6.85 -3.52 18.14
N TYR A 72 -7.97 -2.96 18.59
CA TYR A 72 -8.92 -3.66 19.46
C TYR A 72 -10.03 -4.33 18.64
N SER A 73 -10.41 -5.53 19.04
CA SER A 73 -11.60 -6.21 18.52
C SER A 73 -12.88 -5.55 19.04
N GLY A 74 -13.94 -5.50 18.23
CA GLY A 74 -15.25 -4.99 18.63
C GLY A 74 -15.96 -5.86 19.67
N SER A 75 -15.49 -7.10 19.90
CA SER A 75 -16.00 -7.99 20.94
C SER A 75 -14.93 -8.99 21.38
N THR A 76 -15.08 -9.58 22.56
CA THR A 76 -14.17 -10.58 23.13
C THR A 76 -14.50 -12.01 22.72
N VAL A 77 -15.52 -12.23 21.88
CA VAL A 77 -15.92 -13.57 21.41
C VAL A 77 -16.02 -13.61 19.88
N CYS A 78 -15.69 -14.78 19.30
CA CYS A 78 -15.39 -14.93 17.87
C CYS A 78 -16.53 -14.46 16.97
N ALA A 79 -17.76 -14.92 17.19
CA ALA A 79 -18.90 -14.59 16.34
C ALA A 79 -19.21 -13.08 16.27
N PRO A 80 -19.47 -12.37 17.40
CA PRO A 80 -19.71 -10.93 17.34
C PRO A 80 -18.48 -10.15 16.88
N SER A 81 -17.25 -10.58 17.16
CA SER A 81 -16.06 -9.87 16.64
C SER A 81 -15.98 -9.80 15.10
N ARG A 82 -16.68 -10.72 14.41
CA ARG A 82 -16.67 -10.86 12.94
C ARG A 82 -17.93 -10.31 12.28
N CYS A 83 -18.96 -10.02 13.06
CA CYS A 83 -20.29 -9.62 12.57
C CYS A 83 -20.69 -8.19 12.93
N VAL A 84 -19.90 -7.50 13.76
CA VAL A 84 -20.12 -6.09 14.13
C VAL A 84 -19.42 -5.11 13.21
#